data_AF-A0A2E0TEH4-F1
#
_entry.id   AF-A0A2E0TEH4-F1
#
_cell.length_a   1.000
_cell.length_b   1.000
_cell.length_c   1.000
_cell.angle_alpha   90.00
_cell.angle_beta   90.00
_cell.angle_gamma   90.00
#
_symmetry.space_group_name_H-M   'P 1'
#
loop_
_entity.id
_entity.type
_entity.pdbx_description
1 polymer ?
#
loop_
_entity_poly.entity_id
_entity_poly.type
_entity_poly.pdbx_seq_one_letter_code
_entity_poly.pdbx_strand_id
1 'polypeptide(L)'
;MTTTTRTLLPLLPLLAALLLACSAAPREAAAPAAEAAPSEEAAPSEQTAEAAEENAAEEAPGAAGEESFGAALSERPVTALADIVADPSRFEGQVVKTEGEVAQVCQRMGCWMEMRAEGTPTIRVPMAGHSFFLPRDAAGRRAVVEGRLALRELSASERAHLESEGAMATAQALQIAADGVVLR
;
A
#
# COMPACT_ATOMS: atom_id res chain seq x y z
N MET A 1 -73.81 -26.90 21.59
CA MET A 1 -73.66 -25.73 22.50
C MET A 1 -72.38 -25.02 22.07
N THR A 2 -72.52 -23.86 21.40
CA THR A 2 -72.05 -22.52 21.85
C THR A 2 -70.52 -22.34 21.73
N THR A 3 -69.91 -21.35 21.08
CA THR A 3 -70.35 -20.16 20.32
C THR A 3 -69.13 -19.64 19.55
N THR A 4 -69.39 -19.11 18.35
CA THR A 4 -68.61 -18.11 17.61
C THR A 4 -68.05 -16.98 18.48
N THR A 5 -66.76 -16.64 18.31
CA THR A 5 -66.33 -15.24 18.45
C THR A 5 -65.31 -14.88 17.36
N ARG A 6 -65.78 -14.00 16.49
CA ARG A 6 -65.13 -13.35 15.36
C ARG A 6 -64.51 -12.05 15.90
N THR A 7 -63.20 -11.86 15.76
CA THR A 7 -62.58 -10.55 16.03
C THR A 7 -61.88 -10.06 14.76
N LEU A 8 -62.38 -8.92 14.31
CA LEU A 8 -61.94 -8.09 13.17
C LEU A 8 -60.58 -7.42 13.44
N LEU A 9 -59.74 -7.37 12.40
CA LEU A 9 -58.85 -6.30 11.89
C LEU A 9 -58.70 -4.99 12.71
N PRO A 10 -57.53 -4.29 12.66
CA PRO A 10 -57.06 -3.59 11.45
C PRO A 10 -55.55 -3.81 11.14
N LEU A 11 -55.16 -4.09 9.90
CA LEU A 11 -54.89 -3.12 8.83
C LEU A 11 -53.83 -2.07 9.22
N LEU A 12 -52.55 -2.44 9.10
CA LEU A 12 -51.41 -1.52 9.16
C LEU A 12 -51.06 -1.07 7.73
N PRO A 13 -51.07 0.25 7.42
CA PRO A 13 -50.81 0.71 6.06
C PRO A 13 -49.31 0.82 5.76
N LEU A 14 -49.01 0.38 4.54
CA LEU A 14 -47.94 0.81 3.63
C LEU A 14 -47.79 2.35 3.57
N LEU A 15 -46.55 2.86 3.56
CA LEU A 15 -45.97 3.94 2.71
C LEU A 15 -44.73 4.49 3.44
N ALA A 16 -43.48 4.23 3.04
CA ALA A 16 -42.80 4.53 1.78
C ALA A 16 -42.66 6.03 1.47
N ALA A 17 -41.40 6.41 1.26
CA ALA A 17 -40.88 7.57 0.52
C ALA A 17 -40.86 8.94 1.24
N LEU A 18 -39.73 9.12 1.92
CA LEU A 18 -39.19 10.39 2.41
C LEU A 18 -38.53 11.17 1.24
N LEU A 19 -39.05 12.37 1.00
CA LEU A 19 -38.39 13.60 0.51
C LEU A 19 -37.80 13.64 -0.91
N LEU A 20 -38.63 14.18 -1.81
CA LEU A 20 -38.26 14.84 -3.06
C LEU A 20 -37.73 16.25 -2.76
N ALA A 21 -36.44 16.53 -3.02
CA ALA A 21 -35.87 17.86 -2.95
C ALA A 21 -35.45 18.33 -4.36
N CYS A 22 -36.21 19.26 -4.92
CA CYS A 22 -35.86 20.07 -6.08
C CYS A 22 -35.68 21.53 -5.66
N SER A 23 -34.71 22.19 -6.29
CA SER A 23 -34.46 23.64 -6.37
C SER A 23 -33.99 24.38 -5.12
N ALA A 24 -32.74 24.86 -5.15
CA ALA A 24 -32.42 26.25 -5.49
C ALA A 24 -30.95 26.56 -5.16
N ALA A 25 -30.19 26.97 -6.18
CA ALA A 25 -28.94 27.69 -5.97
C ALA A 25 -29.24 29.10 -5.43
N PRO A 26 -28.30 29.67 -4.66
CA PRO A 26 -27.86 31.01 -5.00
C PRO A 26 -26.33 31.14 -5.10
N ARG A 27 -25.98 32.11 -5.93
CA ARG A 27 -24.66 32.59 -6.32
C ARG A 27 -24.27 33.79 -5.44
N GLU A 28 -22.96 34.03 -5.40
CA GLU A 28 -22.24 35.26 -5.03
C GLU A 28 -21.78 35.48 -3.57
N ALA A 29 -20.46 35.39 -3.38
CA ALA A 29 -19.59 36.33 -2.65
C ALA A 29 -18.12 35.95 -2.97
N ALA A 30 -17.44 36.66 -3.88
CA ALA A 30 -16.59 37.84 -3.63
C ALA A 30 -15.19 37.49 -3.06
N ALA A 31 -14.17 37.62 -3.92
CA ALA A 31 -12.75 37.68 -3.57
C ALA A 31 -12.38 39.05 -2.95
N PRO A 32 -11.18 39.23 -2.37
CA PRO A 32 -10.10 39.79 -3.19
C PRO A 32 -8.64 39.33 -2.88
N ALA A 33 -7.79 39.49 -3.90
CA ALA A 33 -6.38 39.96 -3.98
C ALA A 33 -5.34 39.50 -2.92
N ALA A 34 -4.26 38.80 -3.32
CA ALA A 34 -2.93 39.31 -3.73
C ALA A 34 -2.12 39.89 -2.53
N GLU A 35 -0.85 39.55 -2.27
CA GLU A 35 0.31 39.84 -3.11
C GLU A 35 1.65 39.34 -2.46
N ALA A 36 2.63 39.04 -3.33
CA ALA A 36 4.11 39.10 -3.21
C ALA A 36 4.97 38.08 -2.41
N ALA A 37 6.00 37.59 -3.13
CA ALA A 37 7.23 36.90 -2.72
C ALA A 37 8.33 37.90 -2.23
N PRO A 38 9.57 37.51 -1.81
CA PRO A 38 10.62 36.97 -2.71
C PRO A 38 11.71 36.03 -2.08
N SER A 39 12.68 35.65 -2.94
CA SER A 39 14.05 35.09 -2.86
C SER A 39 14.87 35.22 -1.54
N GLU A 40 16.04 34.62 -1.27
CA GLU A 40 17.13 34.03 -2.07
C GLU A 40 18.08 33.24 -1.11
N GLU A 41 18.71 32.19 -1.63
CA GLU A 41 20.09 31.69 -1.43
C GLU A 41 20.95 32.08 -0.20
N ALA A 42 21.51 31.08 0.50
CA ALA A 42 22.95 30.96 0.82
C ALA A 42 23.28 29.73 1.71
N ALA A 43 24.13 28.82 1.21
CA ALA A 43 25.01 27.96 2.00
C ALA A 43 26.30 28.74 2.36
N PRO A 44 27.39 28.19 2.95
CA PRO A 44 27.62 26.89 3.63
C PRO A 44 28.36 27.05 4.99
N SER A 45 28.61 25.94 5.72
CA SER A 45 29.90 25.74 6.42
C SER A 45 30.09 24.29 6.83
N GLU A 46 31.20 23.74 6.34
CA GLU A 46 31.78 22.45 6.67
C GLU A 46 32.27 22.40 8.12
N GLN A 47 32.25 21.21 8.71
CA GLN A 47 33.29 20.76 9.63
C GLN A 47 33.49 19.25 9.46
N THR A 48 34.58 18.95 8.78
CA THR A 48 35.36 17.71 8.75
C THR A 48 35.80 17.25 10.13
N ALA A 49 35.73 15.94 10.38
CA ALA A 49 36.83 15.14 10.96
C ALA A 49 36.52 13.64 10.86
N GLU A 50 37.16 13.01 9.87
CA GLU A 50 37.80 11.67 9.85
C GLU A 50 38.16 11.11 11.25
N ALA A 51 38.23 9.80 11.54
CA ALA A 51 38.69 8.70 10.69
C ALA A 51 38.35 7.30 11.27
N ALA A 52 38.25 6.32 10.35
CA ALA A 52 38.77 4.93 10.37
C ALA A 52 38.15 3.90 11.37
N GLU A 53 37.93 2.61 11.06
CA GLU A 53 38.31 1.77 9.91
C GLU A 53 37.49 0.45 9.91
N GLU A 54 37.33 -0.12 8.71
CA GLU A 54 37.28 -1.54 8.32
C GLU A 54 36.26 -2.53 8.91
N ASN A 55 35.29 -2.92 8.06
CA ASN A 55 35.29 -4.30 7.55
C ASN A 55 34.69 -4.34 6.14
N ALA A 56 35.39 -5.05 5.26
CA ALA A 56 35.11 -5.16 3.84
C ALA A 56 33.68 -5.65 3.54
N ALA A 57 32.89 -4.77 2.94
CA ALA A 57 31.77 -5.15 2.10
C ALA A 57 32.14 -4.77 0.67
N GLU A 58 32.06 -5.76 -0.21
CA GLU A 58 32.24 -5.60 -1.65
C GLU A 58 31.18 -4.63 -2.18
N GLU A 59 31.56 -3.37 -2.38
CA GLU A 59 30.76 -2.38 -3.09
C GLU A 59 30.67 -2.80 -4.56
N ALA A 60 29.51 -3.31 -4.97
CA ALA A 60 29.20 -3.40 -6.39
C ALA A 60 29.01 -1.97 -6.94
N PRO A 61 29.64 -1.61 -8.07
CA PRO A 61 29.51 -0.28 -8.64
C PRO A 61 28.06 -0.06 -9.10
N GLY A 62 27.51 1.12 -8.78
CA GLY A 62 26.18 1.54 -9.20
C GLY A 62 25.97 1.30 -10.70
N ALA A 63 25.07 0.37 -11.01
CA ALA A 63 24.71 0.06 -12.37
C ALA A 63 23.87 1.22 -12.92
N ALA A 64 24.28 1.77 -14.07
CA ALA A 64 23.40 2.65 -14.84
C ALA A 64 22.09 1.89 -15.12
N GLY A 65 20.99 2.34 -14.51
CA GLY A 65 19.69 1.66 -14.57
C GLY A 65 18.90 1.63 -13.25
N GLU A 66 19.49 2.06 -12.13
CA GLU A 66 18.77 2.14 -10.85
C GLU A 66 17.86 3.39 -10.76
N GLU A 67 16.62 3.17 -10.35
CA GLU A 67 15.63 4.23 -10.09
C GLU A 67 15.07 4.11 -8.68
N SER A 68 15.12 5.20 -7.92
CA SER A 68 14.68 5.25 -6.52
C SER A 68 13.34 5.98 -6.38
N PHE A 69 12.48 5.47 -5.52
CA PHE A 69 11.13 5.98 -5.25
C PHE A 69 10.85 5.98 -3.74
N GLY A 70 10.12 6.99 -3.27
CA GLY A 70 9.80 7.13 -1.86
C GLY A 70 10.99 7.57 -1.01
N ALA A 71 11.07 7.09 0.22
CA ALA A 71 12.19 7.35 1.11
C ALA A 71 13.46 6.61 0.66
N ALA A 72 14.62 7.17 1.01
CA ALA A 72 15.89 6.46 0.84
C ALA A 72 15.89 5.18 1.68
N LEU A 73 16.36 4.07 1.10
CA LEU A 73 16.50 2.81 1.82
C LEU A 73 17.63 2.94 2.87
N SER A 74 17.42 2.35 4.04
CA SER A 74 18.43 2.35 5.10
C SER A 74 19.50 1.29 4.87
N GLU A 75 20.58 1.33 5.65
CA GLU A 75 21.64 0.30 5.67
C GLU A 75 21.21 -1.02 6.35
N ARG A 76 19.92 -1.16 6.71
CA ARG A 76 19.35 -2.39 7.27
C ARG A 76 19.76 -3.63 6.45
N PRO A 77 19.99 -4.80 7.06
CA PRO A 77 20.23 -6.02 6.31
C PRO A 77 19.01 -6.40 5.44
N VAL A 78 19.27 -6.95 4.26
CA VAL A 78 18.21 -7.50 3.41
C VAL A 78 17.75 -8.84 3.99
N THR A 79 16.47 -8.92 4.36
CA THR A 79 15.79 -10.17 4.68
C THR A 79 15.33 -10.83 3.38
N ALA A 80 15.53 -12.13 3.23
CA ALA A 80 15.05 -12.84 2.05
C ALA A 80 13.52 -12.84 2.01
N LEU A 81 12.93 -12.53 0.85
CA LEU A 81 11.49 -12.53 0.68
C LEU A 81 10.87 -13.91 0.95
N ALA A 82 11.60 -14.98 0.62
CA ALA A 82 11.17 -16.34 0.92
C ALA A 82 11.02 -16.60 2.43
N ASP A 83 11.91 -16.06 3.26
CA ASP A 83 11.82 -16.20 4.72
C ASP A 83 10.61 -15.44 5.28
N ILE A 84 10.34 -14.26 4.73
CA ILE A 84 9.16 -13.45 5.09
C ILE A 84 7.87 -14.20 4.74
N VAL A 85 7.82 -14.81 3.55
CA VAL A 85 6.65 -15.56 3.09
C VAL A 85 6.46 -16.87 3.87
N ALA A 86 7.55 -17.52 4.29
CA ALA A 86 7.50 -18.76 5.04
C ALA A 86 6.97 -18.59 6.48
N ASP A 87 7.30 -17.46 7.13
CA ASP A 87 6.83 -17.14 8.49
C ASP A 87 6.52 -15.65 8.63
N PRO A 88 5.39 -15.17 8.08
CA PRO A 88 5.07 -13.74 8.07
C PRO A 88 4.75 -13.20 9.47
N SER A 89 4.24 -14.04 10.38
CA SER A 89 3.92 -13.65 11.75
C SER A 89 5.17 -13.25 12.54
N ARG A 90 6.34 -13.81 12.22
CA ARG A 90 7.63 -13.39 12.81
C ARG A 90 7.98 -11.93 12.51
N PHE A 91 7.49 -11.39 11.39
CA PHE A 91 7.82 -10.05 10.91
C PHE A 91 6.67 -9.05 11.04
N GLU A 92 5.50 -9.49 11.51
CA GLU A 92 4.31 -8.64 11.59
C GLU A 92 4.58 -7.34 12.36
N GLY A 93 4.18 -6.23 11.74
CA GLY A 93 4.36 -4.90 12.31
C GLY A 93 5.79 -4.37 12.27
N GLN A 94 6.78 -5.15 11.83
CA GLN A 94 8.16 -4.69 11.70
C GLN A 94 8.39 -4.02 10.36
N VAL A 95 9.30 -3.05 10.33
CA VAL A 95 9.90 -2.60 9.07
C VAL A 95 10.89 -3.68 8.63
N VAL A 96 10.89 -4.02 7.35
CA VAL A 96 11.83 -4.98 6.74
C VAL A 96 12.38 -4.38 5.45
N LYS A 97 13.63 -4.72 5.11
CA LYS A 97 14.18 -4.49 3.77
C LYS A 97 14.28 -5.84 3.08
N THR A 98 13.68 -5.99 1.91
CA THR A 98 13.64 -7.25 1.15
C THR A 98 13.81 -6.97 -0.33
N GLU A 99 14.19 -7.99 -1.09
CA GLU A 99 14.27 -7.91 -2.54
C GLU A 99 13.45 -8.99 -3.24
N GLY A 100 13.07 -8.73 -4.49
CA GLY A 100 12.34 -9.67 -5.32
C GLY A 100 12.17 -9.20 -6.77
N GLU A 101 11.53 -10.03 -7.57
CA GLU A 101 11.09 -9.67 -8.93
C GLU A 101 9.72 -9.01 -8.86
N VAL A 102 9.54 -7.90 -9.59
CA VAL A 102 8.24 -7.26 -9.76
C VAL A 102 7.40 -8.08 -10.72
N ALA A 103 6.39 -8.79 -10.21
CA ALA A 103 5.49 -9.60 -11.03
C ALA A 103 4.46 -8.73 -11.77
N GLN A 104 3.90 -7.73 -11.09
CA GLN A 104 2.94 -6.79 -11.67
C GLN A 104 2.99 -5.43 -10.99
N VAL A 105 2.56 -4.41 -11.72
CA VAL A 105 2.36 -3.05 -11.21
C VAL A 105 0.93 -2.61 -11.49
N CYS A 106 0.38 -1.79 -10.59
CA CYS A 106 -0.91 -1.14 -10.79
C CYS A 106 -0.94 -0.35 -12.12
N GLN A 107 -1.70 -0.84 -13.10
CA GLN A 107 -1.80 -0.17 -14.40
C GLN A 107 -2.61 1.13 -14.39
N ARG A 108 -3.37 1.38 -13.31
CA ARG A 108 -4.10 2.65 -13.15
C ARG A 108 -3.14 3.80 -12.90
N MET A 109 -2.21 3.65 -11.96
CA MET A 109 -1.35 4.76 -11.54
C MET A 109 -0.06 4.34 -10.83
N GLY A 110 0.31 3.05 -10.79
CA GLY A 110 1.55 2.61 -10.15
C GLY A 110 1.55 2.65 -8.61
N CYS A 111 0.38 2.69 -7.97
CA CYS A 111 0.27 2.84 -6.52
C CYS A 111 0.51 1.57 -5.69
N TRP A 112 0.69 0.44 -6.36
CA TRP A 112 1.08 -0.83 -5.76
C TRP A 112 1.82 -1.66 -6.79
N MET A 113 2.59 -2.61 -6.30
CA MET A 113 3.14 -3.70 -7.10
C MET A 113 2.91 -5.06 -6.42
N GLU A 114 3.10 -6.12 -7.18
CA GLU A 114 3.24 -7.48 -6.68
C GLU A 114 4.68 -7.91 -6.87
N MET A 115 5.25 -8.51 -5.83
CA MET A 115 6.64 -8.93 -5.81
C MET A 115 6.73 -10.40 -5.41
N ARG A 116 7.68 -11.13 -5.98
CA ARG A 116 7.91 -12.55 -5.66
C ARG A 116 9.40 -12.86 -5.59
N ALA A 117 9.73 -13.92 -4.87
CA ALA A 117 10.98 -14.63 -5.02
C ALA A 117 10.73 -15.92 -5.80
N GLU A 118 11.81 -16.56 -6.25
CA GLU A 118 11.70 -17.85 -6.93
C GLU A 118 11.02 -18.89 -6.04
N GLY A 119 10.03 -19.59 -6.58
CA GLY A 119 9.29 -20.63 -5.86
C GLY A 119 8.34 -20.12 -4.76
N THR A 120 8.16 -18.80 -4.60
CA THR A 120 7.22 -18.22 -3.62
C THR A 120 5.95 -17.71 -4.30
N PRO A 121 4.80 -17.68 -3.60
CA PRO A 121 3.66 -16.87 -4.03
C PRO A 121 4.04 -15.39 -4.13
N THR A 122 3.27 -14.63 -4.92
CA THR A 122 3.40 -13.18 -4.98
C THR A 122 2.87 -12.55 -3.70
N ILE A 123 3.52 -11.47 -3.27
CA ILE A 123 3.07 -10.62 -2.17
C ILE A 123 2.68 -9.25 -2.69
N ARG A 124 1.72 -8.63 -2.00
CA ARG A 124 1.24 -7.30 -2.35
C ARG A 124 2.08 -6.23 -1.67
N VAL A 125 2.55 -5.25 -2.44
CA VAL A 125 3.36 -4.14 -1.95
C VAL A 125 2.66 -2.83 -2.30
N PRO A 126 1.75 -2.30 -1.44
CA PRO A 126 1.21 -0.96 -1.62
C PRO A 126 2.28 0.11 -1.30
N MET A 127 2.33 1.18 -2.08
CA MET A 127 3.20 2.33 -1.78
C MET A 127 2.54 3.13 -0.65
N ALA A 128 3.16 3.24 0.52
CA ALA A 128 2.56 3.65 1.80
C ALA A 128 1.57 4.83 1.70
N GLY A 129 0.27 4.52 1.52
CA GLY A 129 -0.79 5.53 1.42
C GLY A 129 -0.82 6.35 0.13
N HIS A 130 -0.29 5.84 -0.99
CA HIS A 130 -0.09 6.58 -2.25
C HIS A 130 0.91 7.74 -2.12
N SER A 131 1.91 7.62 -1.25
CA SER A 131 2.98 8.61 -1.07
C SER A 131 3.88 8.76 -2.30
N PHE A 132 3.99 7.71 -3.13
CA PHE A 132 4.70 7.70 -4.40
C PHE A 132 4.15 6.62 -5.34
N PHE A 133 4.64 6.60 -6.58
CA PHE A 133 4.15 5.73 -7.65
C PHE A 133 5.30 5.16 -8.46
N LEU A 134 5.17 3.90 -8.88
CA LEU A 134 6.14 3.23 -9.75
C LEU A 134 5.76 3.36 -11.24
N PRO A 135 6.74 3.30 -12.16
CA PRO A 135 6.46 3.16 -13.59
C PRO A 135 5.61 1.91 -13.86
N ARG A 136 4.61 2.05 -14.73
CA ARG A 136 3.65 0.96 -15.01
C ARG A 136 4.26 -0.22 -15.77
N ASP A 137 5.40 0.02 -16.39
CA ASP A 137 6.22 -0.91 -17.15
C ASP A 137 7.35 -1.54 -16.30
N ALA A 138 7.37 -1.33 -14.98
CA ALA A 138 8.39 -1.90 -14.11
C ALA A 138 8.26 -3.42 -13.85
N ALA A 139 7.26 -4.09 -14.44
CA ALA A 139 7.13 -5.55 -14.33
C ALA A 139 8.34 -6.27 -14.98
N GLY A 140 8.83 -7.33 -14.33
CA GLY A 140 10.02 -8.09 -14.71
C GLY A 140 11.34 -7.50 -14.19
N ARG A 141 11.34 -6.29 -13.62
CA ARG A 141 12.52 -5.69 -12.97
C ARG A 141 12.76 -6.29 -11.58
N ARG A 142 13.98 -6.14 -11.07
CA ARG A 142 14.26 -6.39 -9.66
C ARG A 142 13.92 -5.16 -8.85
N ALA A 143 13.34 -5.38 -7.67
CA ALA A 143 13.05 -4.32 -6.73
C ALA A 143 13.67 -4.65 -5.36
N VAL A 144 14.25 -3.64 -4.73
CA VAL A 144 14.56 -3.64 -3.30
C VAL A 144 13.54 -2.73 -2.62
N VAL A 145 12.85 -3.25 -1.63
CA VAL A 145 11.77 -2.56 -0.91
C VAL A 145 12.12 -2.49 0.55
N GLU A 146 11.99 -1.30 1.15
CA GLU A 146 11.92 -1.14 2.59
C GLU A 146 10.51 -0.69 2.97
N GLY A 147 9.90 -1.38 3.94
CA GLY A 147 8.53 -1.07 4.34
C GLY A 147 8.05 -1.88 5.52
N ARG A 148 6.89 -1.48 6.05
CA ARG A 148 6.25 -2.16 7.19
C ARG A 148 5.45 -3.36 6.72
N LEU A 149 5.72 -4.52 7.32
CA LEU A 149 4.95 -5.72 7.09
C LEU A 149 3.62 -5.68 7.84
N ALA A 150 2.54 -6.03 7.14
CA ALA A 150 1.19 -6.11 7.67
C ALA A 150 0.51 -7.41 7.23
N LEU A 151 -0.20 -8.04 8.15
CA LEU A 151 -1.12 -9.13 7.87
C LEU A 151 -2.53 -8.58 7.87
N ARG A 152 -3.22 -8.68 6.73
CA ARG A 152 -4.60 -8.22 6.58
C ARG A 152 -5.55 -9.39 6.65
N GLU A 153 -6.50 -9.35 7.58
CA GLU A 153 -7.61 -10.31 7.62
C GLU A 153 -8.36 -10.37 6.28
N LEU A 154 -8.55 -11.59 5.80
CA LEU A 154 -9.31 -11.88 4.60
C LEU A 154 -10.78 -12.10 4.95
N SER A 155 -11.67 -11.44 4.21
CA SER A 155 -13.11 -11.72 4.31
C SER A 155 -13.41 -13.17 3.93
N ALA A 156 -14.55 -13.70 4.39
CA ALA A 156 -14.96 -15.05 4.03
C ALA A 156 -15.07 -15.26 2.50
N SER A 157 -15.48 -14.22 1.77
CA SER A 157 -15.55 -14.27 0.30
C SER A 157 -14.17 -14.33 -0.34
N GLU A 158 -13.19 -13.56 0.15
CA GLU A 158 -11.82 -13.59 -0.37
C GLU A 158 -11.16 -14.94 -0.11
N ARG A 159 -11.34 -15.49 1.10
CA ARG A 159 -10.84 -16.83 1.44
C ARG A 159 -11.42 -17.90 0.53
N ALA A 160 -12.73 -17.90 0.32
CA ALA A 160 -13.39 -18.87 -0.57
C ALA A 160 -12.89 -18.78 -2.03
N HIS A 161 -12.61 -17.56 -2.52
CA HIS A 161 -12.04 -17.38 -3.85
C HIS A 161 -10.61 -17.98 -3.93
N LEU A 162 -9.74 -17.66 -2.98
CA LEU A 162 -8.37 -18.17 -2.94
C LEU A 162 -8.31 -19.70 -2.76
N GLU A 163 -9.17 -20.27 -1.91
CA GLU A 163 -9.33 -21.72 -1.73
C GLU A 163 -9.75 -22.40 -3.04
N SER A 164 -10.63 -21.76 -3.84
CA SER A 164 -11.04 -22.29 -5.15
C SER A 164 -9.91 -22.27 -6.20
N GLU A 165 -8.89 -21.44 -5.99
CA GLU A 165 -7.67 -21.36 -6.82
C GLU A 165 -6.55 -22.30 -6.32
N GLY A 166 -6.79 -23.05 -5.25
CA GLY A 166 -5.86 -24.02 -4.69
C GLY A 166 -4.91 -23.46 -3.62
N ALA A 167 -5.14 -22.24 -3.13
CA ALA A 167 -4.41 -21.72 -1.98
C ALA A 167 -4.84 -22.46 -0.70
N MET A 168 -3.87 -22.86 0.14
CA MET A 168 -4.18 -23.33 1.48
C MET A 168 -4.77 -22.16 2.27
N ALA A 169 -5.97 -22.32 2.81
CA ALA A 169 -6.71 -21.27 3.49
C ALA A 169 -5.88 -20.57 4.58
N THR A 170 -5.32 -19.40 4.28
CA THR A 170 -4.78 -18.50 5.29
C THR A 170 -5.88 -17.52 5.72
N ALA A 171 -5.95 -17.21 7.02
CA ALA A 171 -6.87 -16.19 7.51
C ALA A 171 -6.48 -14.78 7.01
N GLN A 172 -5.22 -14.60 6.63
CA GLN A 172 -4.61 -13.31 6.40
C GLN A 172 -3.86 -13.25 5.06
N ALA A 173 -3.87 -12.07 4.44
CA ALA A 173 -3.03 -11.70 3.31
C ALA A 173 -1.80 -10.92 3.79
N LEU A 174 -0.62 -11.36 3.33
CA LEU A 174 0.65 -10.70 3.58
C LEU A 174 0.82 -9.47 2.67
N GLN A 175 1.16 -8.34 3.29
CA GLN A 175 1.50 -7.10 2.59
C GLN A 175 2.76 -6.45 3.17
N ILE A 176 3.49 -5.72 2.32
CA ILE A 176 4.58 -4.83 2.74
C ILE A 176 4.21 -3.42 2.30
N ALA A 177 3.81 -2.55 3.23
CA ALA A 177 3.58 -1.14 2.95
C ALA A 177 4.93 -0.46 2.73
N ALA A 178 5.28 -0.19 1.48
CA ALA A 178 6.58 0.32 1.08
C ALA A 178 6.74 1.79 1.47
N ASP A 179 7.80 2.07 2.23
CA ASP A 179 8.27 3.42 2.54
C ASP A 179 9.25 3.90 1.45
N GLY A 180 10.04 2.98 0.90
CA GLY A 180 10.96 3.24 -0.21
C GLY A 180 11.14 2.02 -1.12
N VAL A 181 11.42 2.28 -2.40
CA VAL A 181 11.68 1.24 -3.43
C VAL A 181 12.84 1.68 -4.30
N VAL A 182 13.76 0.77 -4.59
CA VAL A 182 14.79 0.91 -5.64
C VAL A 182 14.54 -0.15 -6.69
N LEU A 183 14.35 0.26 -7.94
CA LEU A 183 14.20 -0.63 -9.09
C LEU A 183 15.52 -0.75 -9.84
N ARG A 184 15.90 -1.98 -10.22
CA ARG A 184 17.14 -2.32 -10.92
C ARG A 184 16.95 -3.42 -11.96
#